data_AF-A0A7S2FST4-F1
#
_entry.id   AF-A0A7S2FST4-F1
#
_cell.length_a   1.000
_cell.length_b   1.000
_cell.length_c   1.000
_cell.angle_alpha   90.00
_cell.angle_beta   90.00
_cell.angle_gamma   90.00
#
_symmetry.space_group_name_H-M   'P 1'
#
loop_
_entity.id
_entity.type
_entity.pdbx_description
1 polymer ?
#
loop_
_entity_poly.entity_id
_entity_poly.type
_entity_poly.pdbx_seq_one_letter_code
_entity_poly.pdbx_strand_id
1 'polypeptide(L)'
;PTSVDLLAELTVAMAGPTVVQKGLVDVVCDPSKPSVSDMVACADEGTPKRPGGLGDFLAGSIGVHIAWAYLVAGGAQGSGQGGKEDGEAEGEGVPLPVDRAMACHSACVLLRRASRAAYARNKRAMVAPDLLCEIGPAFEEICPAGRGGMGA
;
A
#
# COMPACT_ATOMS: atom_id res chain seq x y z
N PRO A 1 6.22 1.17 28.15
CA PRO A 1 5.86 1.45 26.75
C PRO A 1 5.21 0.23 26.08
N THR A 2 4.06 0.43 25.46
CA THR A 2 3.42 -0.55 24.57
C THR A 2 4.23 -0.70 23.27
N SER A 3 3.95 -1.73 22.47
CA SER A 3 4.66 -1.92 21.19
C SER A 3 4.48 -0.76 20.22
N VAL A 4 3.34 -0.05 20.28
CA VAL A 4 3.05 1.13 19.47
C VAL A 4 3.77 2.38 19.97
N ASP A 5 3.95 2.54 21.29
CA ASP A 5 4.77 3.63 21.83
C ASP A 5 6.22 3.52 21.35
N LEU A 6 6.78 2.30 21.37
CA LEU A 6 8.12 2.03 20.86
C LEU A 6 8.25 2.28 19.35
N LEU A 7 7.19 2.07 18.58
CA LEU A 7 7.17 2.37 17.15
C LEU A 7 7.24 3.88 16.90
N ALA A 8 6.51 4.69 17.67
CA ALA A 8 6.60 6.15 17.60
C ALA A 8 8.02 6.62 17.91
N GLU A 9 8.58 6.18 19.04
CA GLU A 9 9.95 6.51 19.47
C GLU A 9 10.99 6.13 18.40
N LEU A 10 10.89 4.91 17.85
CA LEU A 10 11.78 4.43 16.80
C LEU A 10 11.67 5.28 15.52
N THR A 11 10.46 5.59 15.09
CA THR A 11 10.22 6.35 13.86
C THR A 11 10.81 7.76 13.96
N VAL A 12 10.64 8.41 15.12
CA VAL A 12 11.26 9.72 15.40
C VAL A 12 12.78 9.59 15.46
N ALA A 13 13.32 8.58 16.13
CA ALA A 13 14.76 8.36 16.26
C ALA A 13 15.45 8.09 14.91
N MET A 14 14.76 7.46 13.96
CA MET A 14 15.28 7.20 12.61
C MET A 14 15.32 8.45 11.72
N ALA A 15 14.63 9.53 12.09
CA ALA A 15 14.70 10.85 11.46
C ALA A 15 14.57 10.84 9.92
N GLY A 16 13.56 10.13 9.38
CA GLY A 16 13.32 10.14 7.93
C GLY A 16 12.27 9.16 7.41
N PRO A 17 12.41 7.85 7.66
CA PRO A 17 11.55 6.86 7.02
C PRO A 17 10.19 6.73 7.71
N THR A 18 9.16 6.47 6.91
CA THR A 18 7.92 5.84 7.39
C THR A 18 8.24 4.39 7.79
N VAL A 19 7.82 3.96 8.97
CA VAL A 19 8.10 2.63 9.50
C VAL A 19 6.85 1.77 9.48
N VAL A 20 6.94 0.56 8.92
CA VAL A 20 5.90 -0.46 8.96
C VAL A 20 6.31 -1.56 9.94
N GLN A 21 5.66 -1.61 11.10
CA GLN A 21 5.83 -2.69 12.07
C GLN A 21 4.91 -3.85 11.70
N LYS A 22 5.48 -4.88 11.07
CA LYS A 22 4.74 -6.11 10.74
C LYS A 22 4.31 -6.87 11.98
N GLY A 23 3.12 -7.46 11.97
CA GLY A 23 2.59 -8.16 13.14
C GLY A 23 1.42 -9.10 12.84
N LEU A 24 0.62 -9.38 13.87
CA LEU A 24 -0.75 -9.86 13.68
C LEU A 24 -1.60 -8.77 13.03
N VAL A 25 -1.35 -7.53 13.45
CA VAL A 25 -1.78 -6.28 12.83
C VAL A 25 -0.51 -5.56 12.39
N ASP A 26 -0.47 -5.09 11.15
CA ASP A 26 0.64 -4.27 10.66
C ASP A 26 0.37 -2.81 11.06
N VAL A 27 1.31 -2.14 11.71
CA VAL A 27 1.13 -0.74 12.14
C VAL A 27 2.11 0.15 11.38
N VAL A 28 1.60 1.25 10.84
CA VAL A 28 2.38 2.21 10.06
C VAL A 28 2.50 3.53 10.83
N CYS A 29 3.72 4.00 11.00
CA CYS A 29 4.02 5.29 11.61
C CYS A 29 4.81 6.15 10.64
N ASP A 30 4.39 7.40 10.44
CA ASP A 30 5.10 8.38 9.63
C ASP A 30 5.72 9.46 10.54
N PRO A 31 6.99 9.85 10.31
CA PRO A 31 7.65 10.84 11.17
C PRO A 31 7.00 12.23 11.12
N SER A 32 6.18 12.54 10.10
CA SER A 32 5.41 13.80 10.05
C SER A 32 4.23 13.82 11.02
N LYS A 33 3.74 12.65 11.44
CA LYS A 33 2.61 12.47 12.36
C LYS A 33 2.90 11.30 13.32
N PRO A 34 3.85 11.47 14.28
CA PRO A 34 4.37 10.36 15.08
C PRO A 34 3.47 9.98 16.27
N SER A 35 2.32 10.64 16.46
CA SER A 35 1.39 10.29 17.54
C SER A 35 0.77 8.92 17.30
N VAL A 36 0.51 8.16 18.37
CA VAL A 36 -0.19 6.88 18.30
C VAL A 36 -1.57 7.03 17.64
N SER A 37 -2.23 8.18 17.81
CA SER A 37 -3.53 8.48 17.19
C SER A 37 -3.49 8.65 15.66
N ASP A 38 -2.31 8.95 15.11
CA ASP A 38 -2.12 9.18 13.67
C ASP A 38 -1.60 7.93 12.93
N MET A 39 -1.27 6.87 13.67
CA MET A 39 -0.81 5.61 13.08
C MET A 39 -1.95 4.89 12.37
N VAL A 40 -1.59 4.19 11.29
CA VAL A 40 -2.56 3.44 10.48
C VAL A 40 -2.34 1.93 10.69
N ALA A 41 -3.43 1.18 10.90
CA ALA A 41 -3.39 -0.23 11.27
C ALA A 41 -4.01 -1.16 10.21
N CYS A 42 -3.17 -2.00 9.63
CA CYS A 42 -3.41 -3.23 8.87
C CYS A 42 -4.05 -4.38 9.65
N ALA A 43 -5.39 -4.51 9.73
CA ALA A 43 -6.05 -5.64 10.42
C ALA A 43 -6.68 -6.74 9.53
N ASP A 44 -6.74 -6.60 8.20
CA ASP A 44 -7.25 -7.62 7.24
C ASP A 44 -6.74 -9.05 7.46
N GLU A 45 -7.52 -10.10 7.34
CA GLU A 45 -6.95 -11.44 7.54
C GLU A 45 -5.82 -11.78 6.53
N GLY A 46 -4.67 -12.23 7.04
CA GLY A 46 -3.51 -12.66 6.26
C GLY A 46 -3.43 -14.18 6.07
N THR A 47 -2.23 -14.73 6.15
CA THR A 47 -1.98 -16.17 6.10
C THR A 47 -1.48 -16.71 7.45
N PRO A 48 -1.91 -17.90 7.89
CA PRO A 48 -1.35 -18.55 9.08
C PRO A 48 0.05 -19.14 8.83
N LYS A 49 0.51 -19.20 7.58
CA LYS A 49 1.85 -19.67 7.22
C LYS A 49 2.77 -18.47 6.96
N ARG A 50 4.04 -18.57 7.39
CA ARG A 50 5.09 -17.59 7.07
C ARG A 50 6.14 -18.19 6.13
N PRO A 51 5.87 -18.35 4.82
CA PRO A 51 6.92 -18.64 3.85
C PRO A 51 8.00 -17.55 3.89
N GLY A 52 9.27 -17.96 3.75
CA GLY A 52 10.35 -17.01 3.49
C GLY A 52 10.11 -16.30 2.17
N GLY A 53 10.35 -14.99 2.11
CA GLY A 53 10.17 -14.15 0.91
C GLY A 53 8.91 -13.28 0.89
N LEU A 54 7.92 -13.48 1.78
CA LEU A 54 6.74 -12.59 1.84
C LEU A 54 7.11 -11.12 2.13
N GLY A 55 8.21 -10.89 2.86
CA GLY A 55 8.70 -9.54 3.13
C GLY A 55 9.14 -8.79 1.88
N ASP A 56 9.67 -9.50 0.87
CA ASP A 56 10.12 -8.90 -0.39
C ASP A 56 8.94 -8.41 -1.20
N PHE A 57 7.86 -9.21 -1.23
CA PHE A 57 6.59 -8.80 -1.83
C PHE A 57 5.97 -7.59 -1.12
N LEU A 58 6.05 -7.53 0.22
CA LEU A 58 5.58 -6.34 0.95
C LEU A 58 6.38 -5.10 0.56
N ALA A 59 7.71 -5.20 0.59
CA ALA A 59 8.60 -4.10 0.28
C ALA A 59 8.39 -3.59 -1.15
N GLY A 60 8.29 -4.51 -2.12
CA GLY A 60 7.99 -4.17 -3.51
C GLY A 60 6.61 -3.49 -3.66
N SER A 61 5.59 -4.03 -3.00
CA SER A 61 4.24 -3.44 -3.01
C SER A 61 4.23 -2.04 -2.39
N ILE A 62 4.91 -1.83 -1.26
CA ILE A 62 5.07 -0.51 -0.63
C ILE A 62 5.75 0.46 -1.60
N GLY A 63 6.83 0.05 -2.26
CA GLY A 63 7.53 0.87 -3.25
C GLY A 63 6.62 1.34 -4.38
N VAL A 64 5.80 0.45 -4.92
CA VAL A 64 4.81 0.78 -5.97
C VAL A 64 3.76 1.76 -5.46
N HIS A 65 3.17 1.51 -4.29
CA HIS A 65 2.11 2.39 -3.75
C HIS A 65 2.65 3.79 -3.41
N ILE A 66 3.85 3.87 -2.84
CA ILE A 66 4.51 5.16 -2.60
C ILE A 66 4.79 5.87 -3.92
N ALA A 67 5.35 5.16 -4.92
CA ALA A 67 5.61 5.75 -6.23
C ALA A 67 4.35 6.31 -6.88
N TRP A 68 3.23 5.57 -6.86
CA TRP A 68 1.93 6.06 -7.34
C TRP A 68 1.43 7.27 -6.54
N ALA A 69 1.59 7.29 -5.22
CA ALA A 69 1.20 8.43 -4.41
C ALA A 69 2.01 9.69 -4.77
N TYR A 70 3.31 9.56 -5.03
CA TYR A 70 4.14 10.66 -5.55
C TYR A 70 3.76 11.08 -6.97
N LEU A 71 3.42 10.14 -7.85
CA LEU A 71 2.97 10.45 -9.21
C LEU A 71 1.64 11.20 -9.21
N VAL A 72 0.71 10.90 -8.30
CA VAL A 72 -0.55 11.64 -8.17
C VAL A 72 -0.28 13.03 -7.58
N ALA A 73 0.57 13.13 -6.56
CA ALA A 73 0.92 14.42 -5.94
C ALA A 73 1.70 15.35 -6.88
N GLY A 74 2.60 14.80 -7.70
CA GLY A 74 3.37 15.52 -8.72
C GLY A 74 2.66 15.63 -10.07
N GLY A 75 1.66 14.80 -10.32
CA GLY A 75 0.89 14.69 -11.57
C GLY A 75 -0.19 15.77 -11.75
N ALA A 76 -0.36 16.67 -10.77
CA ALA A 76 -0.92 17.99 -11.02
C ALA A 76 -0.03 18.86 -11.93
N GLN A 77 1.20 18.43 -12.26
CA GLN A 77 2.14 19.13 -13.16
C GLN A 77 2.62 18.31 -14.37
N GLY A 78 1.90 17.27 -14.80
CA GLY A 78 2.34 16.46 -15.94
C GLY A 78 1.22 15.68 -16.60
N SER A 79 0.45 16.35 -17.43
CA SER A 79 -0.50 15.74 -18.35
C SER A 79 0.19 14.70 -19.26
N GLY A 80 -0.36 13.49 -19.22
CA GLY A 80 -0.74 12.71 -20.41
C GLY A 80 0.33 12.36 -21.43
N GLN A 81 0.81 11.12 -21.37
CA GLN A 81 1.12 10.37 -22.60
C GLN A 81 -0.05 9.40 -22.87
N GLY A 82 -1.06 9.87 -23.60
CA GLY A 82 -2.15 9.05 -24.10
C GLY A 82 -3.46 9.79 -24.31
N GLY A 83 -3.66 10.34 -25.52
CA GLY A 83 -4.96 10.82 -26.02
C GLY A 83 -5.22 12.32 -25.81
N LYS A 84 -5.05 13.10 -26.88
CA LYS A 84 -5.66 14.43 -27.01
C LYS A 84 -7.18 14.24 -27.06
N GLU A 85 -7.89 14.79 -26.09
CA GLU A 85 -9.26 15.26 -26.28
C GLU A 85 -9.28 16.74 -25.88
N ASP A 86 -9.73 17.58 -26.80
CA ASP A 86 -9.70 19.03 -26.72
C ASP A 86 -10.73 19.53 -25.68
N GLY A 87 -10.30 20.35 -24.71
CA GLY A 87 -11.23 21.11 -23.87
C GLY A 87 -10.73 21.48 -22.47
N GLU A 88 -10.16 22.69 -22.36
CA GLU A 88 -10.26 23.67 -21.26
C GLU A 88 -10.28 23.17 -19.78
N ALA A 89 -9.16 23.36 -19.07
CA ALA A 89 -9.00 24.40 -18.03
C ALA A 89 -7.79 24.09 -17.14
N GLU A 90 -6.77 24.94 -17.23
CA GLU A 90 -5.64 24.97 -16.31
C GLU A 90 -6.10 25.41 -14.91
N GLY A 91 -6.09 24.47 -13.97
CA GLY A 91 -5.94 24.79 -12.56
C GLY A 91 -4.53 24.38 -12.14
N GLU A 92 -3.68 25.36 -11.80
CA GLU A 92 -2.45 25.08 -11.04
C GLU A 92 -2.86 24.52 -9.67
N GLY A 93 -3.08 23.21 -9.61
CA GLY A 93 -3.40 22.51 -8.37
C GLY A 93 -2.20 22.57 -7.44
N VAL A 94 -2.39 23.09 -6.23
CA VAL A 94 -1.41 22.94 -5.15
C VAL A 94 -1.08 21.45 -5.01
N PRO A 95 0.20 21.05 -5.03
CA PRO A 95 0.57 19.65 -4.84
C PRO A 95 -0.06 19.11 -3.56
N LEU A 96 -0.89 18.08 -3.68
CA LEU A 96 -1.44 17.40 -2.51
C LEU A 96 -0.29 16.72 -1.76
N PRO A 97 -0.23 16.83 -0.42
CA PRO A 97 0.80 16.16 0.36
C PRO A 97 0.68 14.63 0.21
N VAL A 98 1.80 13.97 -0.04
CA VAL A 98 1.86 12.50 -0.14
C VAL A 98 1.63 11.88 1.23
N ASP A 99 0.53 11.14 1.38
CA ASP A 99 0.29 10.33 2.57
C ASP A 99 0.99 8.96 2.45
N ARG A 100 2.27 8.93 2.84
CA ARG A 100 3.06 7.68 2.83
C ARG A 100 2.49 6.63 3.76
N ALA A 101 1.85 7.02 4.86
CA ALA A 101 1.26 6.08 5.80
C ALA A 101 0.12 5.30 5.14
N MET A 102 -0.75 5.99 4.40
CA MET A 102 -1.83 5.37 3.62
C MET A 102 -1.33 4.53 2.45
N ALA A 103 -0.26 4.95 1.77
CA ALA A 103 0.38 4.15 0.72
C ALA A 103 0.92 2.83 1.28
N CYS A 104 1.66 2.87 2.40
CA CYS A 104 2.14 1.69 3.11
C CYS A 104 0.99 0.80 3.59
N HIS A 105 -0.05 1.39 4.18
CA HIS A 105 -1.24 0.67 4.63
C HIS A 105 -1.90 -0.11 3.48
N SER A 106 -2.09 0.53 2.31
CA SER A 106 -2.69 -0.10 1.14
C SER A 106 -1.88 -1.30 0.64
N ALA A 107 -0.54 -1.20 0.68
CA ALA A 107 0.33 -2.34 0.37
C ALA A 107 0.20 -3.49 1.39
N CYS A 108 0.03 -3.18 2.69
CA CYS A 108 -0.25 -4.20 3.70
C CYS A 108 -1.59 -4.92 3.45
N VAL A 109 -2.65 -4.17 3.12
CA VAL A 109 -3.97 -4.73 2.76
C VAL A 109 -3.83 -5.69 1.58
N LEU A 110 -3.22 -5.24 0.48
CA LEU A 110 -3.00 -6.04 -0.72
C LEU A 110 -2.27 -7.35 -0.40
N LEU A 111 -1.15 -7.25 0.33
CA LEU A 111 -0.33 -8.41 0.59
C LEU A 111 -1.02 -9.41 1.50
N ARG A 112 -1.77 -8.94 2.51
CA ARG A 112 -2.47 -9.83 3.44
C ARG A 112 -3.61 -10.56 2.73
N ARG A 113 -4.39 -9.87 1.88
CA ARG A 113 -5.43 -10.51 1.06
C ARG A 113 -4.84 -11.50 0.05
N ALA A 114 -3.80 -11.12 -0.69
CA ALA A 114 -3.14 -12.03 -1.63
C ALA A 114 -2.56 -13.26 -0.91
N SER A 115 -1.99 -13.07 0.29
CA SER A 115 -1.41 -14.18 1.06
C SER A 115 -2.49 -15.12 1.60
N ARG A 116 -3.64 -14.58 2.03
CA ARG A 116 -4.81 -15.35 2.45
C ARG A 116 -5.33 -16.22 1.30
N ALA A 117 -5.47 -15.63 0.11
CA ALA A 117 -5.91 -16.36 -1.09
C ALA A 117 -4.90 -17.44 -1.51
N ALA A 118 -3.60 -17.13 -1.48
CA ALA A 118 -2.54 -18.08 -1.81
C ALA A 118 -2.51 -19.26 -0.83
N TYR A 119 -2.73 -18.99 0.46
CA TYR A 119 -2.90 -20.03 1.47
C TYR A 119 -4.19 -20.81 1.29
N ALA A 120 -5.30 -20.18 0.90
CA ALA A 120 -6.56 -20.86 0.65
C ALA A 120 -6.41 -21.94 -0.43
N ARG A 121 -5.62 -21.67 -1.47
CA ARG A 121 -5.32 -22.62 -2.56
C ARG A 121 -4.28 -23.68 -2.17
N ASN A 122 -3.14 -23.26 -1.60
CA ASN A 122 -1.98 -24.14 -1.43
C ASN A 122 -1.84 -24.72 -0.01
N LYS A 123 -2.58 -24.19 0.96
CA LYS A 123 -2.58 -24.60 2.36
C LYS A 123 -1.15 -24.72 2.91
N ARG A 124 -0.83 -25.85 3.54
CA ARG A 124 0.50 -26.09 4.11
C ARG A 124 1.61 -26.15 3.05
N ALA A 125 1.29 -26.35 1.76
CA ALA A 125 2.27 -26.32 0.69
C ALA A 125 2.64 -24.90 0.23
N MET A 126 1.90 -23.86 0.64
CA MET A 126 2.13 -22.47 0.18
C MET A 126 3.60 -22.04 0.31
N VAL A 127 4.19 -21.56 -0.76
CA VAL A 127 5.51 -20.90 -0.83
C VAL A 127 5.33 -19.43 -1.25
N ALA A 128 6.35 -18.61 -1.08
CA ALA A 128 6.24 -17.17 -1.40
C ALA A 128 5.89 -16.89 -2.88
N PRO A 129 6.43 -17.61 -3.89
CA PRO A 129 6.04 -17.41 -5.28
C PRO A 129 4.56 -17.64 -5.59
N ASP A 130 3.85 -18.46 -4.79
CA ASP A 130 2.41 -18.69 -4.98
C ASP A 130 1.58 -17.40 -4.84
N LEU A 131 2.15 -16.39 -4.19
CA LEU A 131 1.55 -15.07 -4.02
C LEU A 131 1.40 -14.34 -5.36
N LEU A 132 2.30 -14.57 -6.34
CA LEU A 132 2.29 -13.87 -7.63
C LEU A 132 0.96 -14.04 -8.37
N CYS A 133 0.37 -15.22 -8.29
CA CYS A 133 -0.92 -15.52 -8.90
C CYS A 133 -2.10 -14.78 -8.22
N GLU A 134 -1.92 -14.32 -6.98
CA GLU A 134 -2.97 -13.71 -6.16
C GLU A 134 -2.86 -12.19 -6.03
N ILE A 135 -1.70 -11.59 -6.34
CA ILE A 135 -1.53 -10.13 -6.27
C ILE A 135 -2.51 -9.42 -7.20
N GLY A 136 -2.61 -9.85 -8.47
CA GLY A 136 -3.53 -9.24 -9.44
C GLY A 136 -5.00 -9.33 -9.00
N PRO A 137 -5.53 -10.54 -8.73
CA PRO A 137 -6.90 -10.69 -8.23
C PRO A 137 -7.19 -9.92 -6.94
N ALA A 138 -6.27 -9.93 -5.97
CA ALA A 138 -6.44 -9.17 -4.73
C ALA A 138 -6.43 -7.66 -4.98
N PHE A 139 -5.61 -7.18 -5.93
CA PHE A 139 -5.59 -5.78 -6.31
C PHE A 139 -6.91 -5.36 -6.98
N GLU A 140 -7.45 -6.18 -7.89
CA GLU A 140 -8.77 -5.93 -8.52
C GLU A 140 -9.90 -5.91 -7.48
N GLU A 141 -9.82 -6.72 -6.42
CA GLU A 141 -10.79 -6.69 -5.31
C GLU A 141 -10.74 -5.36 -4.53
N ILE A 142 -9.55 -4.79 -4.36
CA ILE A 142 -9.32 -3.56 -3.57
C ILE A 142 -9.54 -2.30 -4.43
N CYS A 143 -9.11 -2.34 -5.68
CA CYS A 143 -9.14 -1.24 -6.64
C CYS A 143 -9.60 -1.79 -8.00
N PRO A 144 -10.91 -2.04 -8.17
CA PRO A 144 -11.43 -2.58 -9.41
C PRO A 144 -11.13 -1.65 -10.58
N ALA A 145 -10.79 -2.22 -11.73
CA ALA A 145 -10.74 -1.45 -12.96
C ALA A 145 -12.15 -0.87 -13.22
N GLY A 146 -12.22 0.45 -13.43
CA GLY A 146 -13.49 1.09 -13.80
C GLY A 146 -14.07 0.38 -15.02
N ARG A 147 -15.36 0.00 -14.96
CA ARG A 147 -16.08 -0.34 -16.18
C ARG A 147 -16.10 0.94 -17.03
N GLY A 148 -15.19 1.04 -18.01
CA GLY A 148 -15.33 2.03 -19.06
C GLY A 148 -16.77 1.93 -19.57
N GLY A 149 -17.48 3.05 -19.58
CA GLY A 149 -18.88 3.11 -20.00
C GLY A 149 -19.01 2.67 -21.45
N MET A 150 -19.12 1.36 -21.67
CA MET A 150 -19.71 0.83 -22.89
C MET A 150 -21.20 0.85 -22.63
N GLY A 151 -21.79 2.01 -22.94
CA GLY A 151 -23.24 2.16 -23.06
C GLY A 151 -23.75 1.05 -23.98
N ALA A 152 -24.65 0.25 -23.44
CA ALA A 152 -25.54 -0.60 -24.22
C ALA A 152 -26.59 0.27 -24.92
#